data_AF-A0A8J7NST2-F1
#
_entry.id   AF-A0A8J7NST2-F1
#
_cell.length_a   1.000
_cell.length_b   1.000
_cell.length_c   1.000
_cell.angle_alpha   90.00
_cell.angle_beta   90.00
_cell.angle_gamma   90.00
#
_symmetry.space_group_name_H-M   'P 1'
#
loop_
_entity.id
_entity.type
_entity.pdbx_description
1 polymer ?
#
loop_
_entity_poly.entity_id
_entity_poly.type
_entity_poly.pdbx_seq_one_letter_code
_entity_poly.pdbx_strand_id
1 'polypeptide(L)'
;MAPVKIKHIVSYSSQDPKSSVENLLVGDSARPWLCSPQDQSGVLKVELQLDWATAIGYIDIGNCGSAFVQVDVGRSSWAQDQPYVTLLPTATLMSPAESRQGSNRTGVRMFKRADFLSLGADERWDRVRVTCSQPFNRRAQFGLSFLRIRSPPSVDEQEVQADGTGTDNPMSPEQPASKNIGLQVQEWLSSPAVQRTVFGQKMGYEISMGHTDVRMFLNLNVMLLQRKCLTCNYNCLE
;
A
#
# COMPACT_ATOMS: atom_id res chain seq x y z
N MET A 1 -8.60 -17.11 9.96
CA MET A 1 -8.50 -15.88 9.12
C MET A 1 -9.68 -15.77 8.16
N ALA A 2 -10.44 -14.68 8.18
CA ALA A 2 -11.68 -14.56 7.38
C ALA A 2 -11.54 -13.58 6.19
N PRO A 3 -12.12 -13.89 5.00
CA PRO A 3 -12.25 -12.94 3.91
C PRO A 3 -13.05 -11.69 4.33
N VAL A 4 -12.54 -10.51 3.99
CA VAL A 4 -13.24 -9.24 4.18
C VAL A 4 -13.96 -8.90 2.88
N LYS A 5 -15.29 -8.75 2.97
CA LYS A 5 -16.13 -8.47 1.80
C LYS A 5 -16.12 -6.98 1.44
N ILE A 6 -15.91 -6.71 0.16
CA ILE A 6 -16.05 -5.38 -0.43
C ILE A 6 -17.51 -5.21 -0.85
N LYS A 7 -18.17 -4.16 -0.33
CA LYS A 7 -19.59 -3.88 -0.55
C LYS A 7 -19.85 -3.30 -1.94
N HIS A 8 -19.14 -2.21 -2.26
CA HIS A 8 -19.27 -1.51 -3.54
C HIS A 8 -18.07 -0.58 -3.79
N ILE A 9 -17.96 -0.10 -5.03
CA ILE A 9 -17.01 0.91 -5.45
C ILE A 9 -17.55 2.29 -5.10
N VAL A 10 -16.77 3.10 -4.39
CA VAL A 10 -17.13 4.47 -4.04
C VAL A 10 -16.76 5.41 -5.19
N SER A 11 -15.51 5.34 -5.62
CA SER A 11 -14.97 6.19 -6.67
C SER A 11 -13.81 5.50 -7.36
N TYR A 12 -13.51 5.93 -8.58
CA TYR A 12 -12.38 5.46 -9.36
C TYR A 12 -11.91 6.57 -10.30
N SER A 13 -10.63 6.54 -10.71
CA SER A 13 -10.08 7.56 -11.60
C SER A 13 -10.27 7.24 -13.08
N SER A 14 -10.24 5.97 -13.46
CA SER A 14 -10.28 5.51 -14.85
C SER A 14 -10.66 4.03 -14.92
N GLN A 15 -11.26 3.61 -16.03
CA GLN A 15 -11.56 2.21 -16.28
C GLN A 15 -11.69 1.91 -17.77
N ASP A 16 -11.41 0.67 -18.15
CA ASP A 16 -11.72 0.12 -19.46
C ASP A 16 -13.17 -0.40 -19.49
N PRO A 17 -13.93 -0.20 -20.60
CA PRO A 17 -15.31 -0.66 -20.70
C PRO A 17 -15.52 -2.18 -20.55
N LYS A 18 -14.52 -3.01 -20.89
CA LYS A 18 -14.56 -4.47 -20.79
C LYS A 18 -13.90 -4.99 -19.50
N SER A 19 -12.98 -4.20 -18.94
CA SER A 19 -12.19 -4.49 -17.75
C SER A 19 -12.43 -3.40 -16.68
N SER A 20 -13.68 -3.31 -16.21
CA SER A 20 -14.14 -2.29 -15.27
C SER A 20 -13.63 -2.51 -13.85
N VAL A 21 -13.76 -1.48 -13.02
CA VAL A 21 -13.36 -1.54 -11.60
C VAL A 21 -14.21 -2.50 -10.77
N GLU A 22 -15.45 -2.77 -11.20
CA GLU A 22 -16.36 -3.70 -10.54
C GLU A 22 -15.82 -5.14 -10.50
N ASN A 23 -14.92 -5.51 -11.42
CA ASN A 23 -14.27 -6.82 -11.41
C ASN A 23 -13.50 -7.09 -10.10
N LEU A 24 -13.07 -6.05 -9.38
CA LEU A 24 -12.40 -6.19 -8.08
C LEU A 24 -13.33 -6.65 -6.95
N LEU A 25 -14.65 -6.46 -7.09
CA LEU A 25 -15.62 -6.89 -6.07
C LEU A 25 -15.73 -8.42 -5.99
N VAL A 26 -15.44 -9.09 -7.12
CA VAL A 26 -15.46 -10.54 -7.24
C VAL A 26 -14.02 -11.03 -7.25
N GLY A 27 -13.52 -11.45 -6.08
CA GLY A 27 -12.11 -11.83 -5.90
C GLY A 27 -11.62 -13.04 -6.74
N ASP A 28 -12.53 -13.76 -7.39
CA ASP A 28 -12.26 -14.86 -8.35
C ASP A 28 -12.63 -14.50 -9.80
N SER A 29 -12.91 -13.23 -10.10
CA SER A 29 -13.17 -12.84 -11.48
C SER A 29 -11.89 -13.07 -12.31
N ALA A 30 -12.01 -13.79 -13.42
CA ALA A 30 -10.92 -13.96 -14.37
C ALA A 30 -10.61 -12.66 -15.15
N ARG A 31 -11.24 -11.54 -14.77
CA ARG A 31 -11.20 -10.28 -15.50
C ARG A 31 -10.49 -9.23 -14.67
N PRO A 32 -9.42 -8.58 -15.19
CA PRO A 32 -8.77 -7.52 -14.47
C PRO A 32 -9.63 -6.25 -14.45
N TRP A 33 -9.28 -5.35 -13.54
CA TRP A 33 -9.55 -3.93 -13.68
C TRP A 33 -8.37 -3.27 -14.39
N LEU A 34 -8.63 -2.56 -15.47
CA LEU A 34 -7.62 -1.84 -16.25
C LEU A 34 -8.01 -0.37 -16.41
N CYS A 35 -7.03 0.51 -16.54
CA CYS A 35 -7.27 1.88 -16.97
C CYS A 35 -7.82 1.93 -18.41
N SER A 36 -8.52 3.02 -18.74
CA SER A 36 -8.96 3.29 -20.11
C SER A 36 -7.76 3.29 -21.08
N PRO A 37 -7.90 2.80 -22.32
CA PRO A 37 -6.83 2.91 -23.33
C PRO A 37 -6.40 4.36 -23.63
N GLN A 38 -7.26 5.34 -23.32
CA GLN A 38 -6.98 6.77 -23.51
C GLN A 38 -6.30 7.42 -22.30
N ASP A 39 -6.26 6.73 -21.16
CA ASP A 39 -5.64 7.24 -19.94
C ASP A 39 -4.12 7.09 -20.00
N GLN A 40 -3.42 8.22 -19.94
CA GLN A 40 -1.97 8.30 -19.95
C GLN A 40 -1.42 8.93 -18.65
N SER A 41 -2.25 9.05 -17.62
CA SER A 41 -1.85 9.62 -16.32
C SER A 41 -0.72 8.83 -15.65
N GLY A 42 -0.66 7.52 -15.92
CA GLY A 42 0.25 6.59 -15.26
C GLY A 42 -0.11 6.32 -13.80
N VAL A 43 -1.28 6.78 -13.34
CA VAL A 43 -1.79 6.56 -11.98
C VAL A 43 -3.27 6.20 -12.02
N LEU A 44 -3.61 5.06 -11.43
CA LEU A 44 -4.95 4.53 -11.35
C LEU A 44 -5.37 4.43 -9.88
N LYS A 45 -6.55 4.96 -9.54
CA LYS A 45 -7.05 4.99 -8.16
C LYS A 45 -8.46 4.40 -8.09
N VAL A 46 -8.71 3.66 -7.02
CA VAL A 46 -10.04 3.19 -6.64
C VAL A 46 -10.23 3.35 -5.14
N GLU A 47 -11.44 3.76 -4.76
CA GLU A 47 -11.91 3.76 -3.39
C GLU A 47 -13.04 2.75 -3.23
N LEU A 48 -12.93 1.92 -2.21
CA LEU A 48 -13.76 0.76 -1.95
C LEU A 48 -14.42 0.92 -0.58
N GLN A 49 -15.72 0.62 -0.52
CA GLN A 49 -16.44 0.48 0.73
C GLN A 49 -16.44 -0.99 1.13
N LEU A 50 -16.00 -1.31 2.35
CA LEU A 50 -16.14 -2.64 2.95
C LEU A 50 -17.53 -2.81 3.56
N ASP A 51 -17.98 -4.06 3.73
CA ASP A 51 -19.28 -4.35 4.37
C ASP A 51 -19.35 -3.80 5.80
N TRP A 52 -18.24 -3.89 6.56
CA TRP A 52 -18.12 -3.40 7.94
C TRP A 52 -16.71 -2.90 8.24
N ALA A 53 -16.58 -2.05 9.27
CA ALA A 53 -15.27 -1.62 9.77
C ALA A 53 -14.53 -2.80 10.44
N THR A 54 -13.40 -3.20 9.86
CA THR A 54 -12.61 -4.35 10.33
C THR A 54 -11.12 -4.05 10.37
N ALA A 55 -10.40 -4.77 11.23
CA ALA A 55 -8.95 -4.80 11.17
C ALA A 55 -8.51 -5.56 9.91
N ILE A 56 -7.47 -5.08 9.25
CA ILE A 56 -6.89 -5.69 8.05
C ILE A 56 -5.60 -6.40 8.45
N GLY A 57 -5.58 -7.73 8.30
CA GLY A 57 -4.41 -8.55 8.63
C GLY A 57 -3.56 -8.90 7.41
N TYR A 58 -4.22 -9.06 6.25
CA TYR A 58 -3.57 -9.49 5.02
C TYR A 58 -4.23 -8.87 3.79
N ILE A 59 -3.41 -8.58 2.78
CA ILE A 59 -3.84 -8.11 1.46
C ILE A 59 -3.11 -8.92 0.39
N ASP A 60 -3.84 -9.58 -0.48
CA ASP A 60 -3.26 -10.18 -1.69
C ASP A 60 -3.63 -9.35 -2.91
N ILE A 61 -2.63 -9.06 -3.73
CA ILE A 61 -2.76 -8.23 -4.92
C ILE A 61 -2.29 -9.04 -6.11
N GLY A 62 -3.22 -9.34 -7.02
CA GLY A 62 -2.90 -9.82 -8.35
C GLY A 62 -2.61 -8.63 -9.25
N ASN A 63 -1.40 -8.56 -9.81
CA ASN A 63 -1.03 -7.48 -10.71
C ASN A 63 -1.66 -7.64 -12.10
N CYS A 64 -1.83 -6.53 -12.81
CA CYS A 64 -2.00 -6.51 -14.25
C CYS A 64 -1.22 -5.33 -14.86
N GLY A 65 0.10 -5.39 -14.79
CA GLY A 65 0.99 -4.41 -15.44
C GLY A 65 1.27 -3.13 -14.65
N SER A 66 0.90 -3.04 -13.37
CA SER A 66 1.26 -1.92 -12.50
C SER A 66 2.71 -2.08 -11.99
N ALA A 67 3.49 -1.01 -11.93
CA ALA A 67 4.84 -1.03 -11.36
C ALA A 67 4.81 -0.93 -9.84
N PHE A 68 3.91 -0.11 -9.31
CA PHE A 68 3.76 0.15 -7.89
C PHE A 68 2.31 0.06 -7.45
N VAL A 69 2.12 -0.27 -6.17
CA VAL A 69 0.84 -0.20 -5.49
C VAL A 69 0.98 0.40 -4.09
N GLN A 70 0.00 1.19 -3.68
CA GLN A 70 -0.15 1.72 -2.32
C GLN A 70 -1.58 1.46 -1.87
N VAL A 71 -1.75 1.14 -0.58
CA VAL A 71 -3.07 0.99 0.04
C VAL A 71 -3.19 1.94 1.22
N ASP A 72 -4.18 2.82 1.14
CA ASP A 72 -4.57 3.70 2.22
C ASP A 72 -5.94 3.30 2.76
N VAL A 73 -6.22 3.65 4.00
CA VAL A 73 -7.42 3.28 4.74
C VAL A 73 -8.05 4.50 5.40
N GLY A 74 -9.36 4.44 5.62
CA GLY A 74 -10.12 5.49 6.26
C GLY A 74 -11.46 4.96 6.78
N ARG A 75 -12.30 5.89 7.24
CA ARG A 75 -13.68 5.57 7.65
C ARG A 75 -14.69 6.35 6.84
N SER A 76 -15.80 5.74 6.46
CA SER A 76 -16.88 6.42 5.74
C SER A 76 -17.59 7.47 6.59
N SER A 77 -17.44 7.41 7.92
CA SER A 77 -17.96 8.40 8.85
C SER A 77 -17.05 9.62 9.03
N TRP A 78 -15.85 9.62 8.43
CA TRP A 78 -14.95 10.76 8.51
C TRP A 78 -15.44 11.94 7.69
N ALA A 79 -15.04 13.14 8.11
CA ALA A 79 -15.26 14.34 7.32
C ALA A 79 -14.45 14.26 6.02
N GLN A 80 -14.93 14.92 4.96
CA GLN A 80 -14.38 14.76 3.61
C GLN A 80 -12.96 15.32 3.45
N ASP A 81 -12.55 16.22 4.34
CA ASP A 81 -11.22 16.81 4.44
C ASP A 81 -10.23 15.95 5.23
N GLN A 82 -10.70 14.92 5.94
CA GLN A 82 -9.84 14.05 6.71
C GLN A 82 -8.97 13.19 5.77
N PRO A 83 -7.63 13.23 5.91
CA PRO A 83 -6.76 12.47 5.05
C PRO A 83 -6.84 10.98 5.38
N TYR A 84 -6.80 10.15 4.33
CA TYR A 84 -6.60 8.72 4.46
C TYR A 84 -5.25 8.41 5.12
N VAL A 85 -5.23 7.33 5.90
CA VAL A 85 -4.03 6.82 6.58
C VAL A 85 -3.38 5.76 5.69
N THR A 86 -2.07 5.84 5.49
CA THR A 86 -1.36 4.81 4.71
C THR A 86 -1.21 3.53 5.52
N LEU A 87 -1.80 2.44 5.01
CA LEU A 87 -1.67 1.10 5.59
C LEU A 87 -0.48 0.37 4.99
N LEU A 88 -0.47 0.22 3.66
CA LEU A 88 0.62 -0.37 2.90
C LEU A 88 1.36 0.76 2.18
N PRO A 89 2.62 1.06 2.53
CA PRO A 89 3.41 2.04 1.80
C PRO A 89 3.62 1.59 0.36
N THR A 90 4.06 2.50 -0.51
CA THR A 90 4.29 2.20 -1.93
C THR A 90 5.20 0.97 -2.07
N ALA A 91 4.67 -0.08 -2.69
CA ALA A 91 5.34 -1.36 -2.84
C ALA A 91 5.48 -1.73 -4.32
N THR A 92 6.63 -2.28 -4.70
CA THR A 92 6.97 -2.63 -6.09
C THR A 92 6.29 -3.92 -6.54
N LEU A 93 5.45 -3.86 -7.57
CA LEU A 93 4.87 -5.03 -8.23
C LEU A 93 5.68 -5.44 -9.48
N MET A 94 6.34 -4.48 -10.14
CA MET A 94 7.24 -4.73 -11.28
C MET A 94 8.46 -3.81 -11.20
N SER A 95 9.62 -4.32 -11.58
CA SER A 95 10.81 -3.51 -11.79
C SER A 95 10.65 -2.55 -12.99
N PRO A 96 11.50 -1.51 -13.09
CA PRO A 96 11.50 -0.64 -14.27
C PRO A 96 11.78 -1.37 -15.58
N ALA A 97 12.64 -2.40 -15.56
CA ALA A 97 12.97 -3.20 -16.73
C ALA A 97 11.77 -4.04 -17.19
N GLU A 98 11.11 -4.75 -16.27
CA GLU A 98 9.90 -5.52 -16.54
C GLU A 98 8.77 -4.62 -17.06
N SER A 99 8.63 -3.42 -16.50
CA SER A 99 7.60 -2.46 -16.91
C SER A 99 7.78 -1.97 -18.36
N ARG A 100 9.02 -1.70 -18.78
CA ARG A 100 9.32 -1.30 -20.17
C ARG A 100 9.14 -2.44 -21.15
N GLN A 101 9.51 -3.66 -20.76
CA GLN A 101 9.43 -4.84 -21.60
C GLN A 101 8.03 -5.48 -21.62
N GLY A 102 7.19 -5.18 -20.63
CA GLY A 102 5.87 -5.79 -20.47
C GLY A 102 5.92 -7.25 -20.00
N SER A 103 7.01 -7.69 -19.39
CA SER A 103 7.15 -9.02 -18.78
C SER A 103 6.58 -9.05 -17.35
N ASN A 104 6.30 -10.23 -16.79
CA ASN A 104 5.85 -10.41 -15.40
C ASN A 104 4.65 -9.53 -14.96
N ARG A 105 3.69 -9.31 -15.86
CA ARG A 105 2.55 -8.41 -15.60
C ARG A 105 1.51 -8.98 -14.62
N THR A 106 1.48 -10.29 -14.46
CA THR A 106 0.44 -11.04 -13.72
C THR A 106 0.95 -11.58 -12.38
N GLY A 107 2.09 -11.10 -11.88
CA GLY A 107 2.63 -11.51 -10.59
C GLY A 107 1.66 -11.22 -9.44
N VAL A 108 1.64 -12.11 -8.45
CA VAL A 108 0.86 -11.94 -7.22
C VAL A 108 1.79 -11.56 -6.08
N ARG A 109 1.41 -10.55 -5.29
CA ARG A 109 2.10 -10.19 -4.05
C ARG A 109 1.16 -10.27 -2.86
N MET A 110 1.62 -10.93 -1.82
CA MET A 110 0.93 -11.09 -0.55
C MET A 110 1.58 -10.16 0.47
N PHE A 111 0.76 -9.36 1.13
CA PHE A 111 1.18 -8.45 2.19
C PHE A 111 0.55 -8.91 3.50
N LYS A 112 1.38 -9.03 4.53
CA LYS A 112 0.98 -9.41 5.88
C LYS A 112 1.18 -8.24 6.83
N ARG A 113 0.77 -8.41 8.08
CA ARG A 113 0.90 -7.37 9.12
C ARG A 113 2.28 -6.71 9.21
N ALA A 114 3.36 -7.47 9.00
CA ALA A 114 4.74 -6.94 9.02
C ALA A 114 5.07 -5.96 7.87
N ASP A 115 4.28 -5.96 6.79
CA ASP A 115 4.43 -5.03 5.66
C ASP A 115 3.61 -3.75 5.86
N PHE A 116 2.76 -3.69 6.89
CA PHE A 116 1.88 -2.57 7.16
C PHE A 116 2.50 -1.59 8.15
N LEU A 117 2.14 -0.31 8.04
CA LEU A 117 2.47 0.71 9.03
C LEU A 117 1.55 0.56 10.24
N SER A 118 2.11 0.67 11.45
CA SER A 118 1.37 0.53 12.72
C SER A 118 0.14 1.43 12.80
N LEU A 119 0.27 2.70 12.40
CA LEU A 119 -0.83 3.67 12.38
C LEU A 119 -2.06 3.19 11.60
N GLY A 120 -1.86 2.48 10.49
CA GLY A 120 -2.95 1.87 9.74
C GLY A 120 -3.33 0.48 10.26
N ALA A 121 -2.39 -0.29 10.79
CA ALA A 121 -2.59 -1.69 11.15
C ALA A 121 -3.33 -1.88 12.49
N ASP A 122 -3.29 -0.91 13.40
CA ASP A 122 -3.82 -1.02 14.77
C ASP A 122 -5.30 -0.61 14.89
N GLU A 123 -5.91 -0.14 13.81
CA GLU A 123 -7.29 0.34 13.78
C GLU A 123 -8.21 -0.51 12.88
N ARG A 124 -9.50 -0.18 12.90
CA ARG A 124 -10.53 -0.78 12.05
C ARG A 124 -11.01 0.21 11.00
N TRP A 125 -11.20 -0.30 9.78
CA TRP A 125 -11.45 0.51 8.60
C TRP A 125 -12.60 -0.06 7.79
N ASP A 126 -13.41 0.81 7.21
CA ASP A 126 -14.46 0.44 6.25
C ASP A 126 -14.28 1.12 4.88
N ARG A 127 -13.26 1.99 4.73
CA ARG A 127 -12.82 2.56 3.47
C ARG A 127 -11.40 2.11 3.15
N VAL A 128 -11.22 1.63 1.92
CA VAL A 128 -9.92 1.24 1.38
C VAL A 128 -9.70 1.95 0.06
N ARG A 129 -8.60 2.69 -0.04
CA ARG A 129 -8.15 3.33 -1.26
C ARG A 129 -6.92 2.64 -1.80
N VAL A 130 -6.98 2.15 -3.03
CA VAL A 130 -5.84 1.55 -3.72
C VAL A 130 -5.35 2.48 -4.81
N THR A 131 -4.05 2.75 -4.82
CA THR A 131 -3.39 3.53 -5.87
C THR A 131 -2.37 2.65 -6.59
N CYS A 132 -2.57 2.44 -7.87
CA CYS A 132 -1.66 1.73 -8.77
C CYS A 132 -0.92 2.74 -9.65
N SER A 133 0.37 2.53 -9.89
CA SER A 133 1.17 3.44 -10.72
C SER A 133 2.02 2.69 -11.72
N GLN A 134 2.11 3.20 -12.95
CA GLN A 134 2.96 2.68 -14.01
C GLN A 134 3.71 3.82 -14.72
N PRO A 135 4.78 4.36 -14.10
CA PRO A 135 5.49 5.51 -14.65
C PRO A 135 6.41 5.16 -15.82
N PHE A 136 6.79 3.89 -15.98
CA PHE A 136 7.79 3.46 -16.96
C PHE A 136 7.19 3.05 -18.32
N ASN A 137 5.87 2.84 -18.37
CA ASN A 137 5.16 2.49 -19.60
C ASN A 137 3.71 3.03 -19.59
N ARG A 138 3.58 4.37 -19.65
CA ARG A 138 2.27 5.06 -19.53
C ARG A 138 1.31 4.84 -20.72
N ARG A 139 1.78 4.26 -21.81
CA ARG A 139 0.96 3.98 -23.01
C ARG A 139 0.26 2.62 -22.92
N ALA A 140 0.77 1.71 -22.11
CA ALA A 140 0.16 0.41 -21.92
C ALA A 140 -0.95 0.49 -20.87
N GLN A 141 -2.06 -0.21 -21.11
CA GLN A 141 -3.07 -0.38 -20.07
C GLN A 141 -2.49 -1.13 -18.87
N PHE A 142 -2.82 -0.68 -17.68
CA PHE A 142 -2.39 -1.31 -16.44
C PHE A 142 -3.50 -1.25 -15.40
N GLY A 143 -3.38 -2.10 -14.39
CA GLY A 143 -4.26 -2.13 -13.22
C GLY A 143 -3.99 -3.38 -12.39
N LEU A 144 -5.05 -4.00 -11.90
CA LEU A 144 -5.00 -5.18 -11.03
C LEU A 144 -5.87 -6.30 -11.59
N SER A 145 -5.41 -7.54 -11.46
CA SER A 145 -6.23 -8.72 -11.75
C SER A 145 -7.21 -9.02 -10.62
N PHE A 146 -6.78 -8.93 -9.36
CA PHE A 146 -7.67 -9.05 -8.20
C PHE A 146 -7.10 -8.32 -6.97
N LEU A 147 -7.97 -8.06 -6.00
CA LEU A 147 -7.64 -7.57 -4.67
C LEU A 147 -8.39 -8.42 -3.63
N ARG A 148 -7.67 -9.03 -2.68
CA ARG A 148 -8.27 -9.78 -1.58
C ARG A 148 -7.81 -9.22 -0.25
N ILE A 149 -8.76 -8.94 0.64
CA ILE A 149 -8.50 -8.42 1.98
C ILE A 149 -8.96 -9.48 2.97
N ARG A 150 -8.16 -9.75 4.01
CA ARG A 150 -8.51 -10.68 5.09
C ARG A 150 -8.30 -10.06 6.46
N SER A 151 -9.14 -10.46 7.40
CA SER A 151 -8.97 -10.14 8.82
C SER A 151 -7.74 -10.87 9.39
N PRO A 152 -7.13 -10.34 10.46
CA PRO A 152 -6.13 -11.09 11.22
C PRO A 152 -6.75 -12.39 11.78
N PRO A 153 -5.92 -13.40 12.11
CA PRO A 153 -6.40 -14.59 12.82
C PRO A 153 -7.04 -14.19 14.15
N SER A 154 -8.11 -14.88 14.55
CA SER A 154 -8.64 -14.75 15.90
C SER A 154 -7.61 -15.28 16.90
N VAL A 155 -7.63 -14.77 18.14
CA VAL A 155 -6.67 -15.15 19.19
C VAL A 155 -6.68 -16.67 19.43
N ASP A 156 -7.83 -17.33 19.23
CA ASP A 156 -7.98 -18.80 19.33
C ASP A 156 -7.26 -19.60 18.22
N GLU A 157 -6.87 -18.97 17.11
CA GLU A 157 -6.16 -19.63 15.99
C GLU A 157 -4.63 -19.52 16.12
N GLN A 158 -4.10 -18.77 17.10
CA GLN A 158 -2.67 -18.50 17.24
C GLN A 158 -1.89 -19.59 18.01
N GLU A 159 -2.58 -20.50 18.71
CA GLU A 159 -1.93 -21.52 19.56
C GLU A 159 -1.49 -22.80 18.82
N VAL A 160 -1.77 -22.97 17.52
CA VAL A 160 -1.48 -24.24 16.81
C VAL A 160 -0.17 -24.22 16.01
N GLN A 161 0.63 -23.14 16.10
CA GLN A 161 1.98 -23.10 15.49
C GLN A 161 3.03 -22.52 16.44
N ALA A 162 3.17 -23.14 17.61
CA ALA A 162 4.38 -23.02 18.43
C ALA A 162 4.66 -24.38 19.10
N ASP A 163 5.41 -25.23 18.40
CA ASP A 163 5.97 -26.43 18.99
C ASP A 163 7.16 -26.07 19.90
N GLY A 164 6.97 -26.26 21.20
CA GLY A 164 7.92 -26.92 22.09
C GLY A 164 9.22 -26.19 22.49
N THR A 165 9.19 -25.42 23.57
CA THR A 165 10.01 -25.65 24.78
C THR A 165 9.65 -24.65 25.87
N GLY A 166 9.23 -25.15 27.04
CA GLY A 166 8.89 -24.33 28.19
C GLY A 166 10.09 -24.06 29.11
N THR A 167 10.00 -22.96 29.86
CA THR A 167 10.17 -22.89 31.33
C THR A 167 9.80 -21.49 31.84
N ASP A 168 8.83 -21.47 32.75
CA ASP A 168 8.72 -20.70 34.01
C ASP A 168 8.81 -19.13 34.05
N ASN A 169 7.79 -18.57 34.73
CA ASN A 169 7.41 -17.16 35.01
C ASN A 169 8.21 -16.55 36.21
N PRO A 170 7.99 -15.31 36.77
CA PRO A 170 6.99 -14.24 36.48
C PRO A 170 7.45 -12.73 36.63
N MET A 171 6.51 -11.80 36.33
CA MET A 171 6.16 -10.52 37.02
C MET A 171 6.68 -9.12 36.53
N SER A 172 5.68 -8.25 36.25
CA SER A 172 5.51 -6.78 36.01
C SER A 172 6.33 -5.75 36.87
N PRO A 173 6.28 -4.38 36.68
CA PRO A 173 5.20 -3.53 36.11
C PRO A 173 5.52 -2.23 35.27
N GLU A 174 4.49 -1.81 34.51
CA GLU A 174 3.95 -0.48 34.09
C GLU A 174 4.78 0.84 33.90
N GLN A 175 4.72 1.39 32.66
CA GLN A 175 4.44 2.78 32.13
C GLN A 175 5.19 4.05 32.66
N PRO A 176 5.31 5.20 31.92
CA PRO A 176 4.40 5.78 30.90
C PRO A 176 5.03 6.47 29.66
N ALA A 177 4.14 7.01 28.82
CA ALA A 177 4.35 7.64 27.51
C ALA A 177 5.25 8.89 27.47
N SER A 178 6.01 9.05 26.37
CA SER A 178 6.43 10.35 25.84
C SER A 178 6.73 10.26 24.33
N LYS A 179 6.15 11.20 23.58
CA LYS A 179 6.23 11.35 22.12
C LYS A 179 7.69 11.48 21.66
N ASN A 180 8.15 10.59 20.79
CA ASN A 180 9.47 10.76 20.16
C ASN A 180 9.43 10.37 18.67
N ILE A 181 9.17 11.38 17.84
CA ILE A 181 9.09 11.29 16.37
C ILE A 181 10.41 10.77 15.75
N GLY A 182 11.55 10.94 16.44
CA GLY A 182 12.85 10.45 15.99
C GLY A 182 13.03 8.92 16.05
N LEU A 183 12.36 8.24 16.99
CA LEU A 183 12.45 6.78 17.13
C LEU A 183 11.59 6.05 16.09
N GLN A 184 10.47 6.66 15.68
CA GLN A 184 9.55 6.10 14.70
C GLN A 184 10.16 6.01 13.28
N VAL A 185 11.10 6.92 12.96
CA VAL A 185 11.87 6.87 11.70
C VAL A 185 12.88 5.72 11.71
N GLN A 186 13.53 5.46 12.84
CA GLN A 186 14.47 4.36 12.97
C GLN A 186 13.77 3.00 12.92
N GLU A 187 12.59 2.88 13.53
CA GLU A 187 11.76 1.68 13.45
C GLU A 187 11.29 1.41 12.01
N TRP A 188 10.95 2.46 11.26
CA TRP A 188 10.64 2.36 9.84
C TRP A 188 11.83 1.93 8.97
N LEU A 189 13.02 2.50 9.20
CA LEU A 189 14.26 2.12 8.51
C LEU A 189 14.72 0.69 8.86
N SER A 190 14.32 0.19 10.01
CA SER A 190 14.65 -1.15 10.49
C SER A 190 13.69 -2.23 9.98
N SER A 191 12.59 -1.86 9.32
CA SER A 191 11.66 -2.81 8.73
C SER A 191 12.30 -3.58 7.55
N PRO A 192 12.23 -4.93 7.54
CA PRO A 192 12.74 -5.74 6.43
C PRO A 192 12.12 -5.39 5.07
N ALA A 193 10.90 -4.84 5.05
CA ALA A 193 10.22 -4.40 3.84
C ALA A 193 10.86 -3.14 3.23
N VAL A 194 11.31 -2.21 4.09
CA VAL A 194 12.00 -0.97 3.69
C VAL A 194 13.44 -1.27 3.29
N GLN A 195 14.13 -2.16 4.01
CA GLN A 195 15.51 -2.52 3.67
C GLN A 195 15.63 -3.18 2.30
N ARG A 196 14.66 -4.02 1.90
CA ARG A 196 14.64 -4.65 0.57
C ARG A 196 14.34 -3.68 -0.58
N THR A 197 13.74 -2.52 -0.30
CA THR A 197 13.42 -1.51 -1.32
C THR A 197 14.45 -0.38 -1.37
N VAL A 198 15.14 -0.08 -0.27
CA VAL A 198 16.14 1.01 -0.20
C VAL A 198 17.56 0.55 -0.48
N PHE A 199 17.93 -0.68 -0.10
CA PHE A 199 19.22 -1.27 -0.43
C PHE A 199 18.99 -2.50 -1.30
N GLY A 200 19.06 -2.28 -2.62
CA GLY A 200 19.09 -3.35 -3.60
C GLY A 200 20.10 -4.42 -3.18
N GLN A 201 19.66 -5.67 -3.24
CA GLN A 201 20.50 -6.84 -3.00
C GLN A 201 21.81 -6.69 -3.77
N LYS A 202 22.91 -6.73 -3.02
CA LYS A 202 24.27 -6.65 -3.51
C LYS A 202 24.59 -7.93 -4.31
N MET A 203 24.23 -7.95 -5.59
CA MET A 203 24.86 -8.85 -6.55
C MET A 203 25.94 -8.05 -7.26
N GLY A 204 27.19 -8.40 -6.94
CA GLY A 204 28.36 -7.72 -7.45
C GLY A 204 28.48 -7.89 -8.95
N TYR A 205 28.24 -6.80 -9.69
CA TYR A 205 29.01 -6.43 -10.87
C TYR A 205 29.09 -4.90 -10.87
N GLU A 206 30.32 -4.41 -10.85
CA GLU A 206 30.67 -3.00 -10.85
C GLU A 206 30.20 -2.37 -12.16
N ILE A 207 29.15 -1.54 -12.10
CA ILE A 207 28.79 -0.64 -13.20
C ILE A 207 28.62 0.75 -12.61
N SER A 208 29.56 1.62 -12.98
CA SER A 208 29.52 3.06 -12.79
C SER A 208 28.18 3.62 -13.31
N MET A 209 27.36 4.18 -12.43
CA MET A 209 26.19 4.99 -12.80
C MET A 209 26.36 6.43 -12.29
N GLY A 210 26.24 7.37 -13.23
CA GLY A 210 26.47 8.79 -13.02
C GLY A 210 25.42 9.49 -12.17
N HIS A 211 25.82 10.67 -11.68
CA HIS A 211 25.20 11.54 -10.68
C HIS A 211 23.79 12.08 -11.04
N THR A 212 23.20 11.67 -12.17
CA THR A 212 21.93 12.19 -12.71
C THR A 212 20.69 11.36 -12.32
N ASP A 213 20.83 10.08 -11.95
CA ASP A 213 19.66 9.23 -11.64
C ASP A 213 19.15 9.37 -10.19
N VAL A 214 20.02 9.73 -9.23
CA VAL A 214 19.64 9.95 -7.83
C VAL A 214 18.72 11.19 -7.68
N ARG A 215 18.82 12.15 -8.60
CA ARG A 215 18.00 13.37 -8.60
C ARG A 215 16.53 13.15 -8.96
N MET A 216 16.16 12.07 -9.66
CA MET A 216 14.73 11.80 -9.93
C MET A 216 14.02 11.18 -8.73
N PHE A 217 14.70 10.31 -7.98
CA PHE A 217 14.11 9.67 -6.78
C PHE A 217 13.90 10.66 -5.62
N LEU A 218 14.81 11.62 -5.43
CA LEU A 218 14.59 12.68 -4.43
C LEU A 218 13.52 13.70 -4.87
N ASN A 219 13.41 14.02 -6.17
CA ASN A 219 12.45 15.03 -6.62
C ASN A 219 10.98 14.58 -6.52
N LEU A 220 10.69 13.28 -6.58
CA LEU A 220 9.32 12.79 -6.42
C LEU A 220 8.84 12.91 -4.96
N ASN A 221 9.74 12.77 -3.98
CA ASN A 221 9.42 12.99 -2.56
C ASN A 221 9.42 14.48 -2.16
N VAL A 222 10.28 15.31 -2.78
CA VAL A 222 10.32 16.75 -2.48
C VAL A 222 9.13 17.52 -3.08
N MET A 223 8.62 17.15 -4.27
CA MET A 223 7.43 17.79 -4.83
C MET A 223 6.13 17.49 -4.05
N LEU A 224 6.07 16.38 -3.31
CA LEU A 224 4.94 16.05 -2.44
C LEU A 224 5.02 16.77 -1.08
N LEU A 225 6.21 17.19 -0.65
CA LEU A 225 6.39 17.95 0.59
C LEU A 225 6.17 19.46 0.43
N GLN A 226 6.49 20.05 -0.73
CA GLN A 226 6.32 21.50 -0.93
C GLN A 226 4.87 21.94 -1.21
N ARG A 227 3.96 21.05 -1.66
CA ARG A 227 2.55 21.41 -1.83
C ARG A 227 1.76 21.51 -0.51
N LYS A 228 2.32 21.07 0.62
CA LYS A 228 1.70 21.19 1.95
C LYS A 228 2.04 22.48 2.72
N CYS A 229 2.88 23.37 2.19
CA CYS A 229 3.34 24.56 2.92
C CYS A 229 2.75 25.90 2.45
N LEU A 230 1.83 25.93 1.47
CA LEU A 230 1.37 27.18 0.84
C LEU A 230 -0.12 27.50 1.01
N THR A 231 -0.82 26.90 1.97
CA THR A 231 -2.22 27.24 2.31
C THR A 231 -2.44 27.36 3.81
N CYS A 232 -1.62 28.15 4.47
CA CYS A 232 -2.00 28.75 5.76
C CYS A 232 -1.62 30.22 5.72
N ASN A 233 -2.54 31.04 5.22
CA ASN A 233 -2.45 32.50 5.31
C ASN A 233 -3.76 32.94 5.97
N TYR A 234 -3.78 32.93 7.31
CA TYR A 234 -4.75 33.68 8.09
C TYR A 234 -3.99 34.67 8.94
N ASN A 235 -4.27 35.94 8.65
CA ASN A 235 -3.95 37.12 9.42
C ASN A 235 -4.30 36.92 10.91
N CYS A 236 -3.40 37.35 11.79
CA CYS A 236 -3.82 37.89 13.07
C CYS A 236 -3.01 39.14 13.37
N LEU A 237 -3.75 40.21 13.65
CA LEU A 237 -3.34 41.58 13.90
C LEU A 237 -2.55 41.77 15.20
N GLU A 238 -1.77 42.86 15.18
CA GLU A 238 -1.08 43.61 16.27
C GLU A 238 0.10 42.95 16.98
#